data_AF-X0TIN8-F1
#
_entry.id   AF-X0TIN8-F1
#
_cell.length_a   1.000
_cell.length_b   1.000
_cell.length_c   1.000
_cell.angle_alpha   90.00
_cell.angle_beta   90.00
_cell.angle_gamma   90.00
#
_symmetry.space_group_name_H-M   'P 1'
#
loop_
_entity.id
_entity.type
_entity.pdbx_description
1 polymer ?
#
loop_
_entity_poly.entity_id
_entity_poly.type
_entity_poly.pdbx_seq_one_letter_code
_entity_poly.pdbx_strand_id
1 'polypeptide(L)'
;ENNIALSPFNNRGSGLLTDFRKSNKNVEIIRLGTAREKFEDCLFDIKAHLDFLEKQGFTNIHLCGHSLGTCKVIYYLAKTQDKRVNSVILLSPSDMLGLVRKDKERFKEEIITAEKMIKQGKGNRLMPRDVWDEIPITANSYLNLFGDNSETAIFNFYNSKDKSEKLSKISCPILSVMGKKDDSFVVSIKDTMRIIKERAKSSPRCEYKILGDADHNYIEYEQQLADTILKWINSF
;
A
#
# COMPACT_ATOMS: atom_id res chain seq x y z
N GLU A 1 17.53 -23.36 -7.21
CA GLU A 1 16.76 -22.22 -7.77
C GLU A 1 15.30 -22.65 -7.91
N ASN A 2 14.33 -21.81 -7.52
CA ASN A 2 12.91 -22.19 -7.47
C ASN A 2 12.12 -21.87 -8.77
N ASN A 3 12.80 -21.48 -9.86
CA ASN A 3 12.16 -21.00 -11.09
C ASN A 3 11.19 -19.81 -10.87
N ILE A 4 11.54 -18.91 -9.96
CA ILE A 4 10.78 -17.70 -9.62
C ILE A 4 11.72 -16.51 -9.76
N ALA A 5 11.28 -15.47 -10.47
CA ALA A 5 11.97 -14.19 -10.53
C ALA A 5 11.36 -13.21 -9.51
N LEU A 6 12.21 -12.53 -8.73
CA LEU A 6 11.81 -11.40 -7.91
C LEU A 6 12.09 -10.11 -8.67
N SER A 7 11.06 -9.29 -8.90
CA SER A 7 11.18 -8.03 -9.63
C SER A 7 10.67 -6.85 -8.79
N PRO A 8 11.49 -6.34 -7.84
CA PRO A 8 11.15 -5.15 -7.09
C PRO A 8 11.30 -3.92 -7.98
N PHE A 9 10.49 -2.89 -7.76
CA PHE A 9 10.59 -1.64 -8.50
C PHE A 9 10.32 -0.43 -7.60
N ASN A 10 10.95 0.68 -7.97
CA ASN A 10 10.72 1.98 -7.35
C ASN A 10 9.53 2.66 -8.04
N ASN A 11 8.44 2.85 -7.30
CA ASN A 11 7.30 3.64 -7.76
C ASN A 11 7.61 5.15 -7.61
N ARG A 12 6.76 6.03 -8.17
CA ARG A 12 7.03 7.47 -8.13
C ARG A 12 6.96 8.11 -6.73
N GLY A 13 6.42 7.39 -5.76
CA GLY A 13 6.42 7.72 -4.34
C GLY A 13 7.61 7.14 -3.56
N SER A 14 8.58 6.49 -4.22
CA SER A 14 9.78 5.94 -3.55
C SER A 14 10.80 7.02 -3.20
N GLY A 15 11.45 6.87 -2.04
CA GLY A 15 12.36 7.86 -1.48
C GLY A 15 11.61 9.10 -0.97
N LEU A 16 12.28 9.94 -0.16
CA LEU A 16 11.63 11.12 0.42
C LEU A 16 11.29 12.16 -0.66
N LEU A 17 12.32 12.57 -1.41
CA LEU A 17 12.24 13.48 -2.54
C LEU A 17 13.18 12.99 -3.64
N THR A 18 12.62 12.65 -4.80
CA THR A 18 13.35 12.05 -5.92
C THR A 18 13.06 12.83 -7.20
N ASP A 19 14.11 13.14 -7.96
CA ASP A 19 14.00 13.84 -9.25
C ASP A 19 13.74 12.84 -10.38
N PHE A 20 12.63 13.03 -11.09
CA PHE A 20 12.27 12.27 -12.27
C PHE A 20 12.37 13.15 -13.50
N ARG A 21 12.91 12.59 -14.59
CA ARG A 21 12.92 13.24 -15.90
C ARG A 21 11.66 12.85 -16.66
N LYS A 22 10.85 13.84 -17.03
CA LYS A 22 9.69 13.62 -17.90
C LYS A 22 10.16 13.69 -19.35
N SER A 23 9.99 12.59 -20.08
CA SER A 23 10.40 12.49 -21.48
C SER A 23 9.42 13.26 -22.39
N ASN A 24 9.66 14.55 -22.57
CA ASN A 24 9.05 15.40 -23.60
C ASN A 24 10.15 15.96 -24.52
N LYS A 25 9.77 16.67 -25.61
CA LYS A 25 10.73 17.33 -26.53
C LYS A 25 11.73 18.26 -25.81
N ASN A 26 11.38 18.76 -24.62
CA ASN A 26 12.27 19.42 -23.67
C ASN A 26 12.36 18.60 -22.37
N VAL A 27 13.54 18.52 -21.75
CA VAL A 27 13.73 17.84 -20.46
C VAL A 27 13.06 18.66 -19.35
N GLU A 28 11.95 18.16 -18.82
CA GLU A 28 11.30 18.68 -17.62
C GLU A 28 11.67 17.79 -16.43
N ILE A 29 12.21 18.37 -15.36
CA ILE A 29 12.48 17.65 -14.11
C ILE A 29 11.31 17.87 -13.16
N ILE A 30 10.71 16.78 -12.70
CA ILE A 30 9.68 16.80 -11.65
C ILE A 30 10.25 16.15 -10.38
N ARG A 31 10.00 16.76 -9.22
CA ARG A 31 10.42 16.22 -7.92
C ARG A 31 9.24 15.58 -7.21
N LEU A 32 9.26 14.25 -7.12
CA LEU A 32 8.26 13.41 -6.45
C LEU A 32 8.90 12.71 -5.24
N GLY A 33 8.44 11.52 -4.86
CA GLY A 33 8.79 10.83 -3.62
C GLY A 33 7.63 10.84 -2.61
N THR A 34 7.80 10.12 -1.49
CA THR A 34 6.77 9.93 -0.45
C THR A 34 6.21 11.27 0.03
N ALA A 35 7.04 12.31 0.13
CA ALA A 35 6.60 13.62 0.58
C ALA A 35 5.59 14.29 -0.37
N ARG A 36 5.57 13.89 -1.64
CA ARG A 36 4.84 14.55 -2.73
C ARG A 36 3.98 13.59 -3.54
N GLU A 37 3.83 12.34 -3.08
CA GLU A 37 3.08 11.37 -3.84
C GLU A 37 1.58 11.69 -3.84
N LYS A 38 0.95 11.31 -4.95
CA LYS A 38 -0.50 11.16 -5.04
C LYS A 38 -0.78 9.67 -5.10
N PHE A 39 -1.52 9.13 -4.15
CA PHE A 39 -1.74 7.70 -3.98
C PHE A 39 -2.24 7.02 -5.25
N GLU A 40 -3.20 7.64 -5.93
CA GLU A 40 -3.85 7.07 -7.11
C GLU A 40 -2.89 6.92 -8.29
N ASP A 41 -1.77 7.64 -8.29
CA ASP A 41 -0.76 7.50 -9.34
C ASP A 41 -0.04 6.15 -9.28
N CYS A 42 -0.17 5.38 -8.20
CA CYS A 42 0.30 3.99 -8.15
C CYS A 42 -0.29 3.14 -9.28
N LEU A 43 -1.44 3.54 -9.86
CA LEU A 43 -2.04 2.88 -11.01
C LEU A 43 -1.10 2.85 -12.21
N PHE A 44 -0.44 3.97 -12.48
CA PHE A 44 0.49 4.08 -13.61
C PHE A 44 1.77 3.28 -13.35
N ASP A 45 2.26 3.29 -12.12
CA ASP A 45 3.52 2.64 -11.76
C ASP A 45 3.39 1.11 -11.81
N ILE A 46 2.33 0.57 -11.20
CA ILE A 46 2.06 -0.88 -11.22
C ILE A 46 1.78 -1.33 -12.66
N LYS A 47 0.96 -0.59 -13.42
CA LYS A 47 0.70 -0.93 -14.82
C LYS A 47 1.98 -0.98 -15.65
N ALA A 48 2.84 0.05 -15.55
CA ALA A 48 4.07 0.12 -16.31
C ALA A 48 5.02 -1.04 -15.98
N HIS A 49 5.08 -1.46 -14.72
CA HIS A 49 5.89 -2.61 -14.31
C HIS A 49 5.31 -3.93 -14.83
N LEU A 50 3.99 -4.12 -14.78
CA LEU A 50 3.34 -5.29 -15.38
C LEU A 50 3.54 -5.34 -16.90
N ASP A 51 3.44 -4.21 -17.59
CA ASP A 51 3.73 -4.11 -19.03
C ASP A 51 5.19 -4.49 -19.34
N PHE A 52 6.13 -4.13 -18.46
CA PHE A 52 7.53 -4.54 -18.58
C PHE A 52 7.69 -6.06 -18.41
N LEU A 53 7.10 -6.64 -17.36
CA LEU A 53 7.17 -8.08 -17.09
C LEU A 53 6.55 -8.92 -18.21
N GLU A 54 5.39 -8.51 -18.73
CA GLU A 54 4.76 -9.16 -19.88
C GLU A 54 5.66 -9.13 -21.13
N LYS A 55 6.34 -8.00 -21.40
CA LYS A 55 7.32 -7.91 -22.49
C LYS A 55 8.56 -8.78 -22.29
N GLN A 56 8.92 -9.08 -21.05
CA GLN A 56 9.98 -10.05 -20.73
C GLN A 56 9.49 -11.51 -20.82
N GLY A 57 8.20 -11.74 -21.10
CA GLY A 57 7.62 -13.08 -21.27
C GLY A 57 7.04 -13.70 -20.00
N PHE A 58 6.89 -12.94 -18.91
CA PHE A 58 6.26 -13.46 -17.68
C PHE A 58 4.74 -13.51 -17.83
N THR A 59 4.14 -14.67 -17.53
CA THR A 59 2.70 -14.92 -17.64
C THR A 59 2.03 -15.36 -16.34
N ASN A 60 2.81 -15.80 -15.34
CA ASN A 60 2.34 -16.12 -13.99
C ASN A 60 2.86 -15.06 -13.01
N ILE A 61 2.09 -14.00 -12.79
CA ILE A 61 2.52 -12.84 -12.01
C ILE A 61 1.78 -12.78 -10.68
N HIS A 62 2.54 -12.73 -9.59
CA HIS A 62 2.04 -12.56 -8.24
C HIS A 62 2.43 -11.18 -7.72
N LEU A 63 1.43 -10.34 -7.42
CA LEU A 63 1.68 -8.96 -7.00
C LEU A 63 1.84 -8.91 -5.47
N CYS A 64 3.01 -8.50 -4.99
CA CYS A 64 3.30 -8.38 -3.57
C CYS A 64 3.34 -6.90 -3.15
N GLY A 65 2.60 -6.55 -2.10
CA GLY A 65 2.65 -5.24 -1.46
C GLY A 65 3.04 -5.37 0.01
N HIS A 66 3.85 -4.43 0.51
CA HIS A 66 4.23 -4.33 1.92
C HIS A 66 3.79 -2.98 2.49
N SER A 67 3.22 -2.96 3.69
CA SER A 67 2.77 -1.74 4.37
C SER A 67 1.81 -0.92 3.46
N LEU A 68 2.09 0.35 3.18
CA LEU A 68 1.34 1.16 2.19
C LEU A 68 1.23 0.51 0.80
N GLY A 69 2.21 -0.31 0.41
CA GLY A 69 2.19 -1.10 -0.81
C GLY A 69 0.99 -2.05 -0.88
N THR A 70 0.52 -2.59 0.26
CA THR A 70 -0.71 -3.41 0.31
C THR A 70 -1.92 -2.61 -0.15
N CYS A 71 -2.03 -1.34 0.25
CA CYS A 71 -3.11 -0.47 -0.20
C CYS A 71 -3.02 -0.23 -1.71
N LYS A 72 -1.82 0.03 -2.23
CA LYS A 72 -1.59 0.29 -3.66
C LYS A 72 -1.97 -0.90 -4.53
N VAL A 73 -1.58 -2.13 -4.17
CA VAL A 73 -1.89 -3.34 -4.96
C VAL A 73 -3.38 -3.66 -4.96
N ILE A 74 -4.07 -3.50 -3.82
CA ILE A 74 -5.52 -3.69 -3.75
C ILE A 74 -6.25 -2.59 -4.52
N TYR A 75 -5.82 -1.33 -4.41
CA TYR A 75 -6.39 -0.22 -5.17
C TYR A 75 -6.26 -0.45 -6.68
N TYR A 76 -5.07 -0.87 -7.14
CA TYR A 76 -4.81 -1.20 -8.54
C TYR A 76 -5.79 -2.23 -9.08
N LEU A 77 -5.88 -3.38 -8.40
CA LEU A 77 -6.75 -4.47 -8.85
C LEU A 77 -8.23 -4.12 -8.75
N ALA A 78 -8.64 -3.39 -7.70
CA ALA A 78 -10.03 -2.95 -7.56
C ALA A 78 -10.47 -1.98 -8.69
N LYS A 79 -9.54 -1.19 -9.26
CA LYS A 79 -9.83 -0.26 -10.36
C LYS A 79 -9.68 -0.89 -11.75
N THR A 80 -8.74 -1.83 -11.92
CA THR A 80 -8.35 -2.31 -13.26
C THR A 80 -8.79 -3.73 -13.58
N GLN A 81 -8.96 -4.58 -12.55
CA GLN A 81 -9.21 -6.02 -12.71
C GLN A 81 -8.18 -6.71 -13.64
N ASP A 82 -6.92 -6.22 -13.63
CA ASP A 82 -5.84 -6.66 -14.52
C ASP A 82 -5.65 -8.19 -14.46
N LYS A 83 -5.95 -8.86 -15.58
CA LYS A 83 -5.97 -10.32 -15.68
C LYS A 83 -4.58 -10.96 -15.70
N ARG A 84 -3.52 -10.15 -15.84
CA ARG A 84 -2.14 -10.63 -15.75
C ARG A 84 -1.74 -11.03 -14.34
N VAL A 85 -2.48 -10.59 -13.31
CA VAL A 85 -2.18 -10.88 -11.90
C VAL A 85 -2.92 -12.15 -11.44
N ASN A 86 -2.15 -13.20 -11.16
CA ASN A 86 -2.64 -14.53 -10.77
C ASN A 86 -2.98 -14.61 -9.27
N SER A 87 -2.26 -13.88 -8.41
CA SER A 87 -2.61 -13.71 -7.00
C SER A 87 -1.96 -12.47 -6.41
N VAL A 88 -2.43 -12.04 -5.24
CA VAL A 88 -1.87 -10.93 -4.48
C VAL A 88 -1.38 -11.40 -3.11
N ILE A 89 -0.24 -10.85 -2.69
CA ILE A 89 0.38 -11.10 -1.39
C ILE A 89 0.42 -9.76 -0.64
N LEU A 90 -0.20 -9.73 0.54
CA LEU A 90 -0.30 -8.57 1.41
C LEU A 90 0.59 -8.79 2.64
N LEU A 91 1.72 -8.10 2.69
CA LEU A 91 2.65 -8.13 3.82
C LEU A 91 2.35 -6.93 4.72
N SER A 92 2.01 -7.19 5.98
CA SER A 92 1.67 -6.15 6.95
C SER A 92 0.64 -5.14 6.43
N PRO A 93 -0.58 -5.57 6.07
CA PRO A 93 -1.61 -4.68 5.55
C PRO A 93 -1.96 -3.57 6.54
N SER A 94 -1.74 -2.31 6.12
CA SER A 94 -1.83 -1.14 6.97
C SER A 94 -3.14 -0.38 6.78
N ASP A 95 -3.82 -0.09 7.88
CA ASP A 95 -4.95 0.82 7.89
C ASP A 95 -4.47 2.27 7.98
N MET A 96 -4.13 2.85 6.83
CA MET A 96 -3.50 4.18 6.77
C MET A 96 -4.31 5.27 7.48
N LEU A 97 -5.63 5.27 7.31
CA LEU A 97 -6.51 6.25 7.97
C LEU A 97 -6.60 5.96 9.47
N GLY A 98 -6.77 4.70 9.85
CA GLY A 98 -6.85 4.33 11.26
C GLY A 98 -5.56 4.65 12.03
N LEU A 99 -4.39 4.46 11.41
CA LEU A 99 -3.08 4.71 12.03
C LEU A 99 -2.89 6.18 12.37
N VAL A 100 -3.18 7.09 11.44
CA VAL A 100 -3.08 8.54 11.74
C VAL A 100 -4.19 9.02 12.68
N ARG A 101 -5.36 8.38 12.68
CA ARG A 101 -6.51 8.74 13.54
C ARG A 101 -6.44 8.19 14.96
N LYS A 102 -5.43 7.37 15.27
CA LYS A 102 -5.21 6.81 16.62
C LYS A 102 -5.02 7.93 17.64
N ASP A 103 -4.28 8.98 17.27
CA ASP A 103 -4.20 10.24 18.01
C ASP A 103 -5.17 11.26 17.39
N LYS A 104 -6.36 11.38 18.01
CA LYS A 104 -7.46 12.19 17.47
C LYS A 104 -7.17 13.68 17.46
N GLU A 105 -6.51 14.18 18.50
CA GLU A 105 -6.22 15.62 18.60
C GLU A 105 -5.13 15.99 17.61
N ARG A 106 -4.06 15.18 17.51
CA ARG A 106 -3.03 15.37 16.49
C ARG A 106 -3.61 15.32 15.08
N PHE A 107 -4.40 14.30 14.76
CA PHE A 107 -5.02 14.18 13.44
C PHE A 107 -5.88 15.41 13.09
N LYS A 108 -6.68 15.89 14.05
CA LYS A 108 -7.52 17.08 13.87
C LYS A 108 -6.68 18.32 13.57
N GLU A 109 -5.60 18.55 14.32
CA GLU A 109 -4.67 19.66 14.09
C GLU A 109 -3.99 19.58 12.71
N GLU A 110 -3.53 18.40 12.33
CA GLU A 110 -2.85 18.16 11.06
C GLU A 110 -3.78 18.37 9.85
N ILE A 111 -5.02 17.86 9.91
CA ILE A 111 -6.04 18.11 8.86
C ILE A 111 -6.34 19.60 8.72
N ILE A 112 -6.61 20.31 9.82
CA ILE A 112 -6.89 21.75 9.79
C ILE A 112 -5.71 22.51 9.20
N THR A 113 -4.49 22.12 9.57
CA THR A 113 -3.26 22.74 9.08
C THR A 113 -3.10 22.51 7.57
N ALA A 114 -3.28 21.28 7.09
CA ALA A 114 -3.16 20.94 5.68
C ALA A 114 -4.21 21.70 4.84
N GLU A 115 -5.47 21.72 5.26
CA GLU A 115 -6.53 22.46 4.59
C GLU A 115 -6.25 23.96 4.52
N LYS A 116 -5.78 24.56 5.63
CA LYS A 116 -5.39 25.97 5.69
C LYS A 116 -4.24 26.27 4.72
N MET A 117 -3.22 25.41 4.68
CA MET A 117 -2.09 25.56 3.76
C MET A 117 -2.55 25.53 2.30
N ILE A 118 -3.45 24.61 1.94
CA ILE A 118 -3.99 24.51 0.59
C ILE A 118 -4.78 25.78 0.23
N LYS A 119 -5.68 26.25 1.11
CA LYS A 119 -6.44 27.50 0.92
C LYS A 119 -5.53 28.72 0.72
N GLN A 120 -4.33 28.70 1.29
CA GLN A 120 -3.32 29.76 1.15
C GLN A 120 -2.38 29.58 -0.06
N GLY A 121 -2.63 28.62 -0.96
CA GLY A 121 -1.77 28.33 -2.11
C GLY A 121 -0.44 27.62 -1.74
N LYS A 122 -0.34 27.09 -0.52
CA LYS A 122 0.85 26.39 0.01
C LYS A 122 0.70 24.86 0.01
N GLY A 123 -0.22 24.30 -0.77
CA GLY A 123 -0.50 22.86 -0.81
C GLY A 123 0.71 21.97 -1.10
N ASN A 124 1.66 22.45 -1.93
CA ASN A 124 2.89 21.72 -2.28
C ASN A 124 4.07 22.00 -1.34
N ARG A 125 3.86 22.71 -0.22
CA ARG A 125 4.86 22.91 0.84
C ARG A 125 4.73 21.79 1.87
N LEU A 126 5.86 21.39 2.44
CA LEU A 126 5.89 20.44 3.54
C LEU A 126 5.07 20.98 4.72
N MET A 127 4.34 20.10 5.37
CA MET A 127 3.64 20.40 6.61
C MET A 127 4.63 20.78 7.71
N PRO A 128 4.22 21.59 8.70
CA PRO A 128 5.09 21.96 9.81
C PRO A 128 5.53 20.79 10.70
N ARG A 129 4.76 19.70 10.67
CA ARG A 129 5.01 18.48 11.43
C ARG A 129 5.01 17.28 10.48
N ASP A 130 5.92 16.35 10.72
CA ASP A 130 6.02 15.11 9.99
C ASP A 130 4.95 14.11 10.45
N VAL A 131 4.48 13.27 9.53
CA VAL A 131 3.53 12.20 9.85
C VAL A 131 4.25 11.17 10.70
N TRP A 132 3.64 10.80 11.83
CA TRP A 132 4.24 9.93 12.85
C TRP A 132 5.60 10.42 13.36
N ASP A 133 5.87 11.73 13.26
CA ASP A 133 7.16 12.37 13.61
C ASP A 133 8.37 11.86 12.80
N GLU A 134 8.13 11.20 11.65
CA GLU A 134 9.17 10.56 10.85
C GLU A 134 9.10 10.87 9.35
N ILE A 135 7.89 11.08 8.81
CA ILE A 135 7.66 11.19 7.36
C ILE A 135 7.25 12.62 6.99
N PRO A 136 8.16 13.43 6.42
CA PRO A 136 7.82 14.72 5.86
C PRO A 136 6.88 14.57 4.67
N ILE A 137 5.83 15.39 4.66
CA ILE A 137 4.81 15.33 3.61
C ILE A 137 4.26 16.72 3.27
N THR A 138 3.87 16.93 2.02
CA THR A 138 3.16 18.16 1.63
C THR A 138 1.69 18.13 2.05
N ALA A 139 1.09 19.30 2.25
CA ALA A 139 -0.32 19.39 2.63
C ALA A 139 -1.27 18.69 1.63
N ASN A 140 -0.98 18.80 0.32
CA ASN A 140 -1.72 18.08 -0.73
C ASN A 140 -1.61 16.56 -0.57
N SER A 141 -0.40 16.04 -0.39
CA SER A 141 -0.18 14.60 -0.20
C SER A 141 -0.77 14.09 1.11
N TYR A 142 -0.72 14.87 2.19
CA TYR A 142 -1.34 14.52 3.47
C TYR A 142 -2.86 14.32 3.32
N LEU A 143 -3.58 15.29 2.75
CA LEU A 143 -5.03 15.15 2.55
C LEU A 143 -5.37 14.03 1.56
N ASN A 144 -4.53 13.83 0.53
CA ASN A 144 -4.73 12.73 -0.41
C ASN A 144 -4.54 11.35 0.23
N LEU A 145 -3.60 11.20 1.16
CA LEU A 145 -3.36 9.94 1.86
C LEU A 145 -4.30 9.72 3.05
N PHE A 146 -4.73 10.77 3.75
CA PHE A 146 -5.33 10.62 5.09
C PHE A 146 -6.69 11.31 5.28
N GLY A 147 -7.10 12.13 4.31
CA GLY A 147 -8.39 12.81 4.35
C GLY A 147 -9.58 11.85 4.32
N ASP A 148 -10.78 12.34 4.65
CA ASP A 148 -11.99 11.52 4.75
C ASP A 148 -12.37 10.81 3.44
N ASN A 149 -12.03 11.41 2.30
CA ASN A 149 -12.30 10.86 0.97
C ASN A 149 -11.06 10.18 0.35
N SER A 150 -10.04 9.88 1.16
CA SER A 150 -8.80 9.28 0.69
C SER A 150 -9.04 7.89 0.08
N GLU A 151 -8.45 7.66 -1.10
CA GLU A 151 -8.50 6.36 -1.75
C GLU A 151 -7.60 5.31 -1.08
N THR A 152 -6.70 5.71 -0.17
CA THR A 152 -5.90 4.79 0.68
C THR A 152 -6.74 4.08 1.73
N ALA A 153 -8.01 4.47 1.89
CA ALA A 153 -9.01 3.84 2.74
C ALA A 153 -9.42 2.46 2.18
N ILE A 154 -8.46 1.53 2.16
CA ILE A 154 -8.61 0.18 1.63
C ILE A 154 -9.14 -0.75 2.71
N PHE A 155 -8.48 -0.74 3.87
CA PHE A 155 -8.69 -1.73 4.90
C PHE A 155 -9.66 -1.25 5.99
N ASN A 156 -9.61 0.03 6.38
CA ASN A 156 -10.54 0.67 7.33
C ASN A 156 -10.96 -0.26 8.49
N PHE A 157 -9.98 -0.91 9.12
CA PHE A 157 -10.17 -1.76 10.29
C PHE A 157 -10.69 -0.96 11.49
N TYR A 158 -10.34 0.32 11.60
CA TYR A 158 -10.75 1.20 12.71
C TYR A 158 -12.25 1.57 12.69
N ASN A 159 -12.91 1.50 11.54
CA ASN A 159 -14.33 1.82 11.40
C ASN A 159 -15.10 0.62 10.84
N SER A 160 -15.74 -0.16 11.72
CA SER A 160 -16.49 -1.36 11.34
C SER A 160 -17.71 -1.08 10.45
N LYS A 161 -18.19 0.17 10.40
CA LYS A 161 -19.28 0.61 9.51
C LYS A 161 -18.78 0.96 8.11
N ASP A 162 -17.52 1.35 7.99
CA ASP A 162 -16.87 1.64 6.71
C ASP A 162 -16.31 0.36 6.12
N LYS A 163 -17.11 -0.24 5.24
CA LYS A 163 -16.75 -1.44 4.49
C LYS A 163 -16.29 -1.01 3.10
N SER A 164 -15.08 -0.45 3.01
CA SER A 164 -14.45 -0.20 1.70
C SER A 164 -14.63 -1.40 0.77
N GLU A 165 -15.36 -1.19 -0.33
CA GLU A 165 -15.71 -2.27 -1.25
C GLU A 165 -14.52 -2.73 -2.09
N LYS A 166 -13.38 -2.05 -2.00
CA LYS A 166 -12.22 -2.29 -2.85
C LYS A 166 -11.69 -3.72 -2.67
N LEU A 167 -11.55 -4.17 -1.42
CA LEU A 167 -11.12 -5.55 -1.13
C LEU A 167 -12.15 -6.60 -1.61
N SER A 168 -13.44 -6.27 -1.59
CA SER A 168 -14.47 -7.19 -2.08
C SER A 168 -14.46 -7.37 -3.60
N LYS A 169 -13.80 -6.48 -4.35
CA LYS A 169 -13.71 -6.54 -5.82
C LYS A 169 -12.54 -7.39 -6.32
N ILE A 170 -11.72 -7.93 -5.44
CA ILE A 170 -10.51 -8.66 -5.82
C ILE A 170 -10.88 -10.09 -6.24
N SER A 171 -10.76 -10.38 -7.53
CA SER A 171 -11.15 -11.67 -8.11
C SER A 171 -10.05 -12.73 -8.13
N CYS A 172 -8.81 -12.36 -7.77
CA CYS A 172 -7.70 -13.30 -7.67
C CYS A 172 -7.53 -13.81 -6.22
N PRO A 173 -6.88 -14.96 -6.02
CA PRO A 173 -6.43 -15.42 -4.71
C PRO A 173 -5.62 -14.37 -3.94
N ILE A 174 -5.78 -14.35 -2.61
CA ILE A 174 -5.14 -13.42 -1.68
C ILE A 174 -4.42 -14.20 -0.58
N LEU A 175 -3.15 -13.89 -0.35
CA LEU A 175 -2.42 -14.25 0.87
C LEU A 175 -2.16 -13.00 1.70
N SER A 176 -2.48 -13.02 2.99
CA SER A 176 -2.12 -11.97 3.94
C SER A 176 -1.14 -12.48 4.99
N VAL A 177 -0.06 -11.75 5.26
CA VAL A 177 0.99 -12.16 6.20
C VAL A 177 1.26 -11.03 7.19
N MET A 178 1.38 -11.33 8.48
CA MET A 178 1.81 -10.38 9.53
C MET A 178 2.67 -11.10 10.56
N GLY A 179 3.49 -10.36 11.30
CA GLY A 179 4.14 -10.83 12.51
C GLY A 179 3.34 -10.51 13.77
N LYS A 180 3.55 -11.21 14.90
CA LYS A 180 2.85 -10.90 16.16
C LYS A 180 3.28 -9.58 16.81
N LYS A 181 4.49 -9.10 16.50
CA LYS A 181 5.06 -7.85 17.04
C LYS A 181 5.03 -6.71 16.03
N ASP A 182 4.37 -6.90 14.89
CA ASP A 182 4.00 -5.78 14.03
C ASP A 182 3.20 -4.78 14.89
N ASP A 183 3.63 -3.52 14.90
CA ASP A 183 3.10 -2.43 15.74
C ASP A 183 2.19 -1.49 14.94
N SER A 184 2.11 -1.68 13.63
CA SER A 184 1.32 -0.87 12.70
C SER A 184 -0.12 -1.37 12.58
N PHE A 185 -0.78 -1.52 13.72
CA PHE A 185 -2.16 -2.02 13.80
C PHE A 185 -3.10 -1.08 14.57
N VAL A 186 -4.36 -1.13 14.18
CA VAL A 186 -5.47 -0.38 14.80
C VAL A 186 -6.48 -1.29 15.51
N VAL A 187 -6.45 -2.58 15.17
CA VAL A 187 -7.19 -3.68 15.82
C VAL A 187 -6.21 -4.84 16.01
N SER A 188 -6.59 -5.89 16.74
CA SER A 188 -5.70 -7.04 16.93
C SER A 188 -5.29 -7.67 15.58
N ILE A 189 -4.08 -8.21 15.48
CA ILE A 189 -3.62 -8.89 14.24
C ILE A 189 -4.59 -10.00 13.82
N LYS A 190 -5.16 -10.72 14.78
CA LYS A 190 -6.19 -11.74 14.51
C LYS A 190 -7.44 -11.13 13.88
N ASP A 191 -7.90 -9.98 14.38
CA ASP A 191 -9.04 -9.26 13.79
C ASP A 191 -8.72 -8.70 12.41
N THR A 192 -7.53 -8.14 12.21
CA THR A 192 -7.05 -7.71 10.89
C THR A 192 -7.18 -8.85 9.88
N MET A 193 -6.63 -10.03 10.19
CA MET A 193 -6.68 -11.19 9.31
C MET A 193 -8.10 -11.70 9.06
N ARG A 194 -8.92 -11.74 10.12
CA ARG A 194 -10.32 -12.14 10.03
C ARG A 194 -11.11 -11.18 9.11
N ILE A 195 -10.95 -9.87 9.31
CA ILE A 195 -11.65 -8.83 8.54
C ILE A 195 -11.25 -8.90 7.06
N ILE A 196 -9.96 -9.07 6.75
CA ILE A 196 -9.51 -9.24 5.36
C ILE A 196 -10.22 -10.43 4.72
N LYS A 197 -10.23 -11.59 5.39
CA LYS A 197 -10.87 -12.81 4.89
C LYS A 197 -12.39 -12.64 4.70
N GLU A 198 -13.08 -11.99 5.63
CA GLU A 198 -14.52 -11.71 5.54
C GLU A 198 -14.88 -10.73 4.41
N ARG A 199 -13.99 -9.77 4.12
CA ARG A 199 -14.22 -8.72 3.11
C ARG A 199 -13.80 -9.12 1.70
N ALA A 200 -12.88 -10.07 1.54
CA ALA A 200 -12.40 -10.59 0.25
C ALA A 200 -13.42 -11.49 -0.48
N LYS A 201 -14.66 -11.02 -0.63
CA LYS A 201 -15.81 -11.82 -1.07
C LYS A 201 -15.73 -12.38 -2.48
N SER A 202 -15.13 -11.64 -3.42
CA SER A 202 -14.96 -12.11 -4.80
C SER A 202 -13.68 -12.92 -5.01
N SER A 203 -12.84 -13.06 -3.99
CA SER A 203 -11.62 -13.86 -4.10
C SER A 203 -11.97 -15.35 -4.03
N PRO A 204 -11.48 -16.19 -4.94
CA PRO A 204 -11.71 -17.63 -4.89
C PRO A 204 -10.98 -18.30 -3.72
N ARG A 205 -9.97 -17.64 -3.14
CA ARG A 205 -9.13 -18.17 -2.06
C ARG A 205 -8.48 -17.03 -1.30
N CYS A 206 -8.84 -16.87 -0.03
CA CYS A 206 -8.20 -15.92 0.88
C CYS A 206 -7.61 -16.64 2.10
N GLU A 207 -6.29 -16.61 2.21
CA GLU A 207 -5.53 -17.21 3.31
C GLU A 207 -4.75 -16.15 4.09
N TYR A 208 -4.40 -16.49 5.34
CA TYR A 208 -3.49 -15.67 6.10
C TYR A 208 -2.46 -16.49 6.88
N LYS A 209 -1.33 -15.87 7.21
CA LYS A 209 -0.28 -16.41 8.08
C LYS A 209 0.19 -15.36 9.09
N ILE A 210 0.43 -15.83 10.31
CA ILE A 210 1.05 -15.03 11.37
C ILE A 210 2.43 -15.65 11.65
N LEU A 211 3.51 -14.89 11.40
CA LEU A 211 4.89 -15.37 11.48
C LEU A 211 5.49 -15.03 12.84
N GLY A 212 5.47 -16.01 13.75
CA GLY A 212 6.18 -15.93 15.03
C GLY A 212 6.02 -14.58 15.73
N ASP A 213 7.13 -14.03 16.20
CA ASP A 213 7.23 -12.70 16.80
C ASP A 213 7.79 -11.66 15.80
N ALA A 214 7.62 -11.88 14.49
CA ALA A 214 8.08 -10.92 13.49
C ALA A 214 7.51 -9.52 13.74
N ASP A 215 8.30 -8.50 13.45
CA ASP A 215 7.92 -7.10 13.47
C ASP A 215 7.33 -6.67 12.11
N HIS A 216 7.13 -5.36 11.93
CA HIS A 216 6.60 -4.81 10.67
C HIS A 216 7.53 -5.04 9.47
N ASN A 217 8.83 -5.21 9.72
CA ASN A 217 9.88 -5.37 8.70
C ASN A 217 10.31 -6.83 8.50
N TYR A 218 9.80 -7.74 9.33
CA TYR A 218 10.14 -9.16 9.37
C TYR A 218 11.64 -9.42 9.64
N ILE A 219 12.30 -8.54 10.40
CA ILE A 219 13.71 -8.70 10.76
C ILE A 219 13.90 -10.02 11.53
N GLU A 220 14.88 -10.84 11.13
CA GLU A 220 15.14 -12.21 11.62
C GLU A 220 14.09 -13.27 11.24
N TYR A 221 13.03 -12.89 10.52
CA TYR A 221 11.97 -13.77 10.02
C TYR A 221 11.91 -13.84 8.49
N GLU A 222 12.92 -13.31 7.80
CA GLU A 222 12.96 -13.18 6.34
C GLU A 222 12.87 -14.55 5.66
N GLN A 223 13.59 -15.56 6.17
CA GLN A 223 13.52 -16.91 5.61
C GLN A 223 12.13 -17.53 5.80
N GLN A 224 11.52 -17.37 6.97
CA GLN A 224 10.18 -17.89 7.24
C GLN A 224 9.12 -17.21 6.33
N LEU A 225 9.29 -15.92 6.08
CA LEU A 225 8.48 -15.16 5.14
C LEU A 225 8.66 -15.68 3.71
N ALA A 226 9.91 -15.84 3.26
CA ALA A 226 10.23 -16.37 1.94
C ALA A 226 9.63 -17.76 1.72
N ASP A 227 9.77 -18.67 2.68
CA ASP A 227 9.20 -20.02 2.62
C ASP A 227 7.67 -20.01 2.56
N THR A 228 7.04 -19.09 3.30
CA THR A 228 5.59 -18.88 3.28
C THR A 228 5.10 -18.41 1.90
N ILE A 229 5.80 -17.44 1.31
CA ILE A 229 5.49 -16.92 -0.03
C ILE A 229 5.73 -18.00 -1.09
N LEU A 230 6.85 -18.72 -1.01
CA LEU A 230 7.19 -19.79 -1.94
C LEU A 230 6.13 -20.90 -1.92
N LYS A 231 5.70 -21.32 -0.73
CA LYS A 231 4.64 -22.32 -0.58
C LYS A 231 3.31 -21.85 -1.20
N TRP A 232 3.01 -20.55 -1.09
CA TRP A 232 1.82 -19.98 -1.71
C TRP A 232 1.90 -19.96 -3.23
N ILE A 233 3.02 -19.50 -3.78
CA ILE A 233 3.26 -19.44 -5.24
C ILE A 233 3.20 -20.86 -5.84
N ASN A 234 3.82 -21.85 -5.20
CA ASN A 234 3.82 -23.24 -5.64
C ASN A 234 2.48 -23.97 -5.50
N SER A 235 1.43 -23.29 -5.01
CA SER A 235 0.09 -23.86 -4.87
C SER A 235 -0.86 -23.52 -6.04
N PHE A 236 -0.31 -22.95 -7.12
CA PHE A 236 -0.95 -22.69 -8.41
C PHE A 236 -0.33 -23.57 -9.48
#